data_AF-A0A1X7M1W2-F1
#
_entry.id   AF-A0A1X7M1W2-F1
#
_cell.length_a   1.000
_cell.length_b   1.000
_cell.length_c   1.000
_cell.angle_alpha   90.00
_cell.angle_beta   90.00
_cell.angle_gamma   90.00
#
_symmetry.space_group_name_H-M   'P 1'
#
loop_
_entity.id
_entity.type
_entity.pdbx_description
1 polymer ?
#
loop_
_entity_poly.entity_id
_entity_poly.type
_entity_poly.pdbx_seq_one_letter_code
_entity_poly.pdbx_strand_id
1 'polypeptide(L)'
;MAIDIEHTDKGDKVTETPTTVKTSTDQITDASAVGKSVLKAADAAAARTAISAGTLSTVPDPTNTVVGGVKLGGAIAAPAAMTATADTASAATDVAGLLADHNDLVTKYNSLLTDTTALRTLLASVLAQLKAKTIPA
;
A
#
# COMPACT_ATOMS: atom_id res chain seq x y z
N MET A 1 83.04 40.98 19.44
CA MET A 1 82.70 41.25 18.04
C MET A 1 81.44 40.44 17.76
N ALA A 2 80.26 41.08 17.81
CA ALA A 2 79.00 40.42 17.51
C ALA A 2 78.75 40.54 16.00
N ILE A 3 78.42 39.42 15.35
CA ILE A 3 78.02 39.41 13.95
C ILE A 3 76.49 39.52 13.96
N ASP A 4 75.98 40.71 13.65
CA ASP A 4 74.55 40.88 13.38
C ASP A 4 74.28 40.30 11.98
N ILE A 5 73.50 39.21 11.93
CA ILE A 5 72.98 38.68 10.69
C ILE A 5 71.67 39.42 10.43
N GLU A 6 71.75 40.55 9.72
CA GLU A 6 70.57 41.18 9.15
C GLU A 6 69.97 40.23 8.08
N HIS A 7 68.83 39.61 8.39
CA HIS A 7 67.96 39.14 7.33
C HIS A 7 67.52 40.38 6.53
N THR A 8 68.07 40.54 5.33
CA THR A 8 67.63 41.55 4.35
C THR A 8 66.24 41.17 3.84
N ASP A 9 65.24 41.19 4.72
CA ASP A 9 63.85 41.30 4.29
C ASP A 9 63.64 42.77 3.93
N LYS A 10 63.83 43.09 2.65
CA LYS A 10 63.55 44.41 2.10
C LYS A 10 62.04 44.63 2.05
N GLY A 11 61.43 44.84 3.21
CA GLY A 11 60.21 45.64 3.36
C GLY A 11 58.97 45.18 2.59
N ASP A 12 58.97 44.03 1.95
CA ASP A 12 57.75 43.43 1.45
C ASP A 12 57.25 42.53 2.56
N LYS A 13 56.67 43.16 3.59
CA LYS A 13 55.71 42.44 4.41
C LYS A 13 54.72 41.90 3.39
N VAL A 14 54.80 40.60 3.12
CA VAL A 14 53.80 39.87 2.36
C VAL A 14 52.51 40.11 3.11
N THR A 15 51.83 41.19 2.73
CA THR A 15 50.54 41.60 3.26
C THR A 15 49.53 40.85 2.43
N GLU A 16 49.74 39.54 2.31
CA GLU A 16 48.75 38.62 1.80
C GLU A 16 47.66 38.62 2.85
N THR A 17 46.73 39.55 2.67
CA THR A 17 45.43 39.44 3.30
C THR A 17 44.94 38.05 2.91
N PRO A 18 44.73 37.11 3.86
CA PRO A 18 44.31 35.77 3.51
C PRO A 18 42.99 35.89 2.74
N THR A 19 43.05 35.72 1.41
CA THR A 19 41.84 35.73 0.62
C THR A 19 41.17 34.40 0.89
N THR A 20 39.93 34.41 1.36
CA THR A 20 39.15 33.18 1.40
C THR A 20 39.10 32.62 -0.02
N VAL A 21 39.78 31.49 -0.24
CA VAL A 21 39.63 30.74 -1.48
C VAL A 21 38.21 30.18 -1.49
N LYS A 22 37.31 30.83 -2.24
CA LYS A 22 35.95 30.32 -2.42
C LYS A 22 35.99 29.20 -3.45
N THR A 23 36.07 27.96 -2.99
CA THR A 23 35.93 26.80 -3.86
C THR A 23 34.46 26.62 -4.24
N SER A 24 34.14 26.72 -5.54
CA SER A 24 32.82 26.39 -6.06
C SER A 24 32.75 24.89 -6.37
N THR A 25 31.57 24.28 -6.26
CA THR A 25 31.29 22.92 -6.75
C THR A 25 31.57 22.75 -8.25
N ASP A 26 31.58 23.84 -9.03
CA ASP A 26 32.02 23.82 -10.43
C ASP A 26 33.52 23.56 -10.62
N GLN A 27 34.33 23.83 -9.59
CA GLN A 27 35.78 23.61 -9.62
C GLN A 27 36.18 22.17 -9.26
N ILE A 28 35.22 21.31 -8.90
CA ILE A 28 35.45 19.88 -8.65
C ILE A 28 35.38 19.16 -10.00
N THR A 29 36.50 19.10 -10.69
CA THR A 29 36.58 18.62 -12.10
C THR A 29 36.50 17.11 -12.23
N ASP A 30 36.84 16.37 -11.18
CA ASP A 30 36.76 14.90 -11.11
C ASP A 30 35.37 14.38 -10.68
N ALA A 31 34.47 15.27 -10.25
CA ALA A 31 33.09 14.90 -9.93
C ALA A 31 32.21 14.76 -11.18
N SER A 32 31.36 13.73 -11.18
CA SER A 32 30.33 13.55 -12.19
C SER A 32 29.30 14.67 -12.18
N ALA A 33 28.51 14.80 -13.25
CA ALA A 33 27.39 15.73 -13.30
C ALA A 33 26.39 15.49 -12.15
N VAL A 34 26.07 14.23 -11.86
CA VAL A 34 25.20 13.84 -10.73
C VAL A 34 25.83 14.24 -9.40
N GLY A 35 27.12 13.98 -9.20
CA GLY A 35 27.84 14.36 -7.98
C GLY A 35 27.80 15.87 -7.75
N LYS A 36 28.09 16.66 -8.78
CA LYS A 36 27.98 18.13 -8.71
C LYS A 36 26.55 18.59 -8.43
N SER A 37 25.54 17.97 -9.04
CA SER A 37 24.13 18.28 -8.74
C SER A 37 23.73 17.96 -7.30
N VAL A 38 24.23 16.86 -6.72
CA VAL A 38 23.99 16.52 -5.31
C VAL A 38 24.69 17.52 -4.38
N LEU A 39 25.94 17.90 -4.65
CA LEU A 39 26.65 18.88 -3.82
C LEU A 39 26.06 20.30 -3.94
N LYS A 40 25.39 20.63 -5.05
CA LYS A 40 24.67 21.90 -5.25
C LYS A 40 23.23 21.88 -4.76
N ALA A 41 22.70 20.74 -4.32
CA ALA A 41 21.31 20.62 -3.91
C ALA A 41 21.02 21.53 -2.70
N ALA A 42 20.02 22.39 -2.83
CA ALA A 42 19.62 23.31 -1.76
C ALA A 42 18.91 22.59 -0.59
N ASP A 43 18.33 21.43 -0.85
CA ASP A 43 17.59 20.63 0.12
C ASP A 43 17.60 19.14 -0.24
N ALA A 44 17.00 18.32 0.64
CA ALA A 44 16.90 16.89 0.46
C ALA A 44 16.06 16.47 -0.76
N ALA A 45 15.07 17.26 -1.19
CA ALA A 45 14.24 16.95 -2.36
C ALA A 45 15.01 17.17 -3.67
N ALA A 46 15.79 18.24 -3.76
CA ALA A 46 16.71 18.50 -4.85
C ALA A 46 17.79 17.40 -4.94
N ALA A 47 18.35 16.99 -3.80
CA ALA A 47 19.33 15.90 -3.75
C ALA A 47 18.73 14.57 -4.24
N ARG A 48 17.51 14.22 -3.79
CA ARG A 48 16.79 13.03 -4.26
C ARG A 48 16.52 13.07 -5.76
N THR A 49 16.11 14.23 -6.28
CA THR A 49 15.86 14.42 -7.72
C THR A 49 17.15 14.22 -8.52
N ALA A 50 18.29 14.72 -8.04
CA ALA A 50 19.58 14.57 -8.70
C ALA A 50 20.00 13.10 -8.89
N ILE A 51 19.56 12.20 -8.01
CA ILE A 51 19.84 10.75 -8.08
C ILE A 51 18.62 9.91 -8.45
N SER A 52 17.51 10.54 -8.85
CA SER A 52 16.23 9.87 -9.12
C SER A 52 15.71 8.98 -7.98
N ALA A 53 16.02 9.34 -6.73
CA ALA A 53 15.51 8.63 -5.56
C ALA A 53 14.09 9.10 -5.19
N GLY A 54 13.20 8.16 -4.89
CA GLY A 54 11.88 8.44 -4.32
C GLY A 54 11.94 8.78 -2.84
N THR A 55 10.80 9.15 -2.26
CA THR A 55 10.62 9.22 -0.80
C THR A 55 10.16 7.87 -0.27
N LEU A 56 10.34 7.64 1.04
CA LEU A 56 9.63 6.56 1.71
C LEU A 56 8.12 6.75 1.51
N SER A 57 7.44 5.69 1.10
CA SER A 57 5.99 5.67 0.90
C SER A 57 5.39 4.65 1.85
N THR A 58 4.39 5.06 2.62
CA THR A 58 3.54 4.15 3.38
C THR A 58 2.30 3.85 2.56
N VAL A 59 1.81 2.61 2.65
CA VAL A 59 0.54 2.24 2.03
C VAL A 59 -0.58 2.71 2.98
N PRO A 60 -1.43 3.66 2.57
CA PRO A 60 -2.47 4.17 3.45
C PRO A 60 -3.60 3.16 3.61
N ASP A 61 -4.44 3.42 4.60
CA ASP A 61 -5.73 2.76 4.71
C ASP A 61 -6.64 3.11 3.53
N PRO A 62 -7.36 2.12 2.97
CA PRO A 62 -8.31 2.37 1.89
C PRO A 62 -9.54 3.10 2.44
N THR A 63 -9.98 4.15 1.74
CA THR A 63 -11.25 4.84 1.98
C THR A 63 -12.11 4.82 0.73
N ASN A 64 -13.30 5.44 0.75
CA ASN A 64 -14.13 5.60 -0.44
C ASN A 64 -13.57 6.58 -1.48
N THR A 65 -12.49 7.30 -1.14
CA THR A 65 -11.87 8.32 -2.00
C THR A 65 -10.35 8.15 -2.13
N VAL A 66 -9.73 7.30 -1.32
CA VAL A 66 -8.28 7.06 -1.30
C VAL A 66 -8.01 5.58 -1.53
N VAL A 67 -7.23 5.28 -2.56
CA VAL A 67 -6.73 3.92 -2.80
C VAL A 67 -5.72 3.57 -1.72
N GLY A 68 -5.92 2.42 -1.07
CA GLY A 68 -5.07 1.95 0.02
C GLY A 68 -4.98 0.42 0.07
N GLY A 69 -4.14 -0.07 0.98
CA GLY A 69 -3.89 -1.49 1.14
C GLY A 69 -5.02 -2.18 1.91
N VAL A 70 -5.55 -3.26 1.35
CA VAL A 70 -6.42 -4.17 2.11
C VAL A 70 -5.57 -5.35 2.60
N LYS A 71 -5.83 -5.90 3.79
CA LYS A 71 -5.12 -7.10 4.33
C LYS A 71 -5.39 -8.37 3.50
N LEU A 72 -5.38 -9.58 4.07
CA LEU A 72 -6.11 -10.73 3.49
C LEU A 72 -7.28 -11.07 4.42
N GLY A 73 -8.42 -11.45 3.86
CA GLY A 73 -9.55 -11.94 4.67
C GLY A 73 -9.20 -13.28 5.32
N GLY A 74 -9.88 -13.65 6.40
CA GLY A 74 -9.79 -15.01 6.93
C GLY A 74 -10.31 -16.04 5.92
N ALA A 75 -9.98 -17.32 6.09
CA ALA A 75 -10.61 -18.35 5.25
C ALA A 75 -12.14 -18.34 5.48
N ILE A 76 -12.91 -18.24 4.40
CA ILE A 76 -14.37 -18.42 4.43
C ILE A 76 -14.63 -19.86 3.97
N ALA A 77 -15.30 -20.65 4.80
CA ALA A 77 -15.70 -22.00 4.41
C ALA A 77 -16.60 -21.94 3.17
N ALA A 78 -16.43 -22.89 2.25
CA ALA A 78 -17.33 -23.02 1.12
C ALA A 78 -18.77 -23.25 1.63
N PRO A 79 -19.79 -22.66 0.98
CA PRO A 79 -21.17 -22.97 1.33
C PRO A 79 -21.42 -24.46 1.14
N ALA A 80 -22.32 -25.02 1.96
CA ALA A 80 -22.92 -26.31 1.65
C ALA A 80 -23.60 -26.24 0.28
N ALA A 81 -23.62 -27.36 -0.45
CA ALA A 81 -24.32 -27.44 -1.72
C ALA A 81 -25.81 -27.11 -1.52
N MET A 82 -26.40 -26.32 -2.42
CA MET A 82 -27.84 -26.13 -2.44
C MET A 82 -28.51 -27.43 -2.88
N THR A 83 -29.49 -27.88 -2.11
CA THR A 83 -30.17 -29.16 -2.30
C THR A 83 -31.64 -29.01 -2.70
N ALA A 84 -32.19 -27.79 -2.62
CA ALA A 84 -33.53 -27.51 -3.08
C ALA A 84 -33.68 -27.82 -4.57
N THR A 85 -34.75 -28.53 -4.91
CA THR A 85 -35.09 -28.91 -6.28
C THR A 85 -36.39 -28.23 -6.71
N ALA A 86 -36.58 -28.13 -8.02
CA ALA A 86 -37.83 -27.61 -8.58
C ALA A 86 -39.00 -28.50 -8.15
N ASP A 87 -40.14 -27.87 -7.90
CA ASP A 87 -41.37 -28.60 -7.67
C ASP A 87 -42.00 -29.10 -8.98
N THR A 88 -42.76 -30.18 -8.90
CA THR A 88 -43.51 -30.74 -10.03
C THR A 88 -44.99 -30.46 -9.83
N ALA A 89 -45.66 -29.93 -10.84
CA ALA A 89 -47.10 -29.67 -10.75
C ALA A 89 -47.89 -30.94 -10.43
N SER A 90 -48.85 -30.83 -9.51
CA SER A 90 -49.70 -31.94 -9.11
C SER A 90 -50.54 -32.43 -10.30
N ALA A 91 -50.57 -33.76 -10.47
CA ALA A 91 -51.44 -34.46 -11.41
C ALA A 91 -52.46 -35.35 -10.69
N ALA A 92 -52.62 -35.16 -9.38
CA ALA A 92 -53.49 -35.98 -8.55
C ALA A 92 -54.96 -35.84 -8.99
N THR A 93 -55.64 -36.97 -9.15
CA THR A 93 -57.08 -37.03 -9.44
C THR A 93 -57.91 -37.30 -8.19
N ASP A 94 -57.26 -37.49 -7.04
CA ASP A 94 -57.88 -37.76 -5.75
C ASP A 94 -57.14 -37.04 -4.59
N VAL A 95 -57.73 -37.12 -3.40
CA VAL A 95 -57.21 -36.46 -2.20
C VAL A 95 -55.91 -37.11 -1.71
N ALA A 96 -55.76 -38.43 -1.90
CA ALA A 96 -54.57 -39.15 -1.44
C ALA A 96 -53.33 -38.71 -2.24
N GLY A 97 -53.46 -38.56 -3.56
CA GLY A 97 -52.44 -37.99 -4.42
C GLY A 97 -52.12 -36.53 -4.07
N LEU A 98 -53.14 -35.71 -3.82
CA LEU A 98 -52.92 -34.32 -3.41
C LEU A 98 -52.15 -34.21 -2.09
N LEU A 99 -52.44 -35.10 -1.13
CA LEU A 99 -51.72 -35.15 0.14
C LEU A 99 -50.25 -35.56 -0.07
N ALA A 100 -49.99 -36.51 -0.98
CA ALA A 100 -48.63 -36.90 -1.33
C ALA A 100 -47.85 -35.71 -1.95
N ASP A 101 -48.43 -35.05 -2.94
CA ASP A 101 -47.81 -33.90 -3.62
C ASP A 101 -47.59 -32.72 -2.66
N HIS A 102 -48.54 -32.47 -1.75
CA HIS A 102 -48.39 -31.42 -0.73
C HIS A 102 -47.24 -31.70 0.23
N ASN A 103 -47.12 -32.94 0.73
CA ASN A 103 -46.03 -33.33 1.62
C ASN A 103 -44.65 -33.24 0.93
N ASP A 104 -44.58 -33.52 -0.37
CA ASP A 104 -43.38 -33.32 -1.18
C ASP A 104 -43.03 -31.82 -1.32
N LEU A 105 -44.00 -30.96 -1.61
CA LEU A 105 -43.80 -29.50 -1.66
C LEU A 105 -43.29 -28.95 -0.31
N VAL A 106 -43.88 -29.38 0.81
CA VAL A 106 -43.43 -29.00 2.15
C VAL A 106 -41.97 -29.41 2.37
N THR A 107 -41.59 -30.60 1.90
CA THR A 107 -40.22 -31.09 2.00
C THR A 107 -39.25 -30.21 1.19
N LYS A 108 -39.58 -29.91 -0.07
CA LYS A 108 -38.78 -29.02 -0.94
C LYS A 108 -38.66 -27.60 -0.37
N TYR A 109 -39.73 -27.06 0.20
CA TYR A 109 -39.73 -25.77 0.87
C TYR A 109 -38.76 -25.74 2.06
N ASN A 110 -38.77 -26.78 2.90
CA ASN A 110 -37.85 -26.87 4.04
C ASN A 110 -36.38 -26.98 3.59
N SER A 111 -36.09 -27.64 2.48
CA SER A 111 -34.76 -27.63 1.85
C SER A 111 -34.37 -26.23 1.38
N LEU A 112 -35.26 -25.49 0.70
CA LEU A 112 -35.00 -24.12 0.26
C LEU A 112 -34.73 -23.16 1.43
N LEU A 113 -35.48 -23.31 2.53
CA LEU A 113 -35.28 -22.53 3.74
C LEU A 113 -33.89 -22.78 4.36
N THR A 114 -33.47 -24.05 4.38
CA THR A 114 -32.13 -24.45 4.83
C THR A 114 -31.05 -23.81 3.96
N ASP A 115 -31.14 -23.97 2.65
CA ASP A 115 -30.18 -23.41 1.69
C ASP A 115 -30.07 -21.88 1.82
N THR A 116 -31.21 -21.20 1.93
CA THR A 116 -31.25 -19.73 2.07
C THR A 116 -30.61 -19.26 3.38
N THR A 117 -30.76 -20.04 4.47
CA THR A 117 -30.14 -19.74 5.76
C THR A 117 -28.63 -19.90 5.71
N ALA A 118 -28.14 -20.94 5.01
CA ALA A 118 -26.72 -21.13 4.76
C ALA A 118 -26.13 -19.97 3.95
N LEU A 119 -26.80 -19.54 2.88
CA LEU A 119 -26.37 -18.41 2.05
C LEU A 119 -26.31 -17.10 2.85
N ARG A 120 -27.33 -16.82 3.67
CA ARG A 120 -27.37 -15.63 4.53
C ARG A 120 -26.19 -15.59 5.49
N THR A 121 -25.86 -16.74 6.07
CA THR A 121 -24.73 -16.88 7.02
C THR A 121 -23.40 -16.63 6.32
N LEU A 122 -23.21 -17.20 5.13
CA LEU A 122 -22.02 -16.98 4.32
C LEU A 122 -21.85 -15.50 3.95
N LEU A 123 -22.92 -14.86 3.48
CA LEU A 123 -22.88 -13.45 3.08
C LEU A 123 -22.54 -12.54 4.26
N ALA A 124 -23.08 -12.81 5.44
CA ALA A 124 -22.73 -12.09 6.66
C ALA A 124 -21.24 -12.25 7.01
N SER A 125 -20.68 -13.46 6.86
CA SER A 125 -19.26 -13.73 7.06
C SER A 125 -18.38 -12.94 6.07
N VAL A 126 -18.71 -12.98 4.77
CA VAL A 126 -18.02 -12.20 3.73
C VAL A 126 -18.02 -10.72 4.09
N LEU A 127 -19.17 -10.16 4.46
CA LEU A 127 -19.30 -8.75 4.81
C LEU A 127 -18.47 -8.39 6.05
N ALA A 128 -18.45 -9.25 7.07
CA ALA A 128 -17.65 -9.05 8.27
C ALA A 128 -16.15 -9.03 7.94
N GLN A 129 -15.69 -9.94 7.08
CA GLN A 129 -14.29 -9.97 6.66
C GLN A 129 -13.88 -8.75 5.85
N LEU A 130 -14.75 -8.26 4.97
CA LEU A 130 -14.48 -7.03 4.20
C LEU A 130 -14.40 -5.80 5.12
N LYS A 131 -15.20 -5.76 6.19
CA LYS A 131 -15.21 -4.64 7.15
C LYS A 131 -14.02 -4.64 8.12
N ALA A 132 -13.51 -5.80 8.53
CA ALA A 132 -12.46 -5.92 9.56
C ALA A 132 -11.05 -5.51 9.10
N LYS A 133 -10.92 -4.83 7.95
CA LYS A 133 -9.72 -4.91 7.11
C LYS A 133 -9.04 -3.58 6.81
N THR A 134 -9.04 -2.67 7.76
CA THR A 134 -8.12 -1.52 7.74
C THR A 134 -6.77 -1.92 8.36
N ILE A 135 -5.68 -1.44 7.77
CA ILE A 135 -4.30 -1.51 8.25
C ILE A 135 -4.13 -0.44 9.36
N PRO A 136 -3.77 -0.80 10.60
CA PRO A 136 -3.47 0.21 11.60
C PRO A 136 -2.32 1.11 11.11
N ALA A 137 -2.51 2.41 11.30
CA ALA A 137 -1.60 3.49 10.92
C ALA A 137 -0.19 3.34 11.51
#